data_AF-A0A8X6NZ52-F1
#
_entry.id   AF-A0A8X6NZ52-F1
#
_cell.length_a   1.000
_cell.length_b   1.000
_cell.length_c   1.000
_cell.angle_alpha   90.00
_cell.angle_beta   90.00
_cell.angle_gamma   90.00
#
_symmetry.space_group_name_H-M   'P 1'
#
loop_
_entity.id
_entity.type
_entity.pdbx_description
1 polymer ?
#
loop_
_entity_poly.entity_id
_entity_poly.type
_entity_poly.pdbx_seq_one_letter_code
_entity_poly.pdbx_strand_id
1 'polypeptide(L)'
;FHVGALCESPDTYKSAIENSRLVFDSAERHGYKLSIVDIGAGFFGTAEKENFFCELVTEINKSLEENFLNEDVEIIAEPGCYCVLSAVSLVTSVIGKKTVLQN
;
A
#
# COMPACT_ATOMS: atom_id res chain seq x y z
N PHE A 1 6.96 6.62 -0.26
CA PHE A 1 6.76 6.22 1.14
C PHE A 1 6.34 4.75 1.19
N HIS A 2 6.23 4.13 2.36
CA HIS A 2 5.72 2.77 2.47
C HIS A 2 4.90 2.62 3.76
N VAL A 3 3.62 2.28 3.67
CA VAL A 3 2.68 2.23 4.80
C VAL A 3 2.75 0.93 5.62
N GLY A 4 3.49 -0.06 5.14
CA GLY A 4 3.55 -1.40 5.71
C GLY A 4 2.90 -2.45 4.80
N ALA A 5 3.29 -3.71 4.97
CA ALA A 5 2.67 -4.81 4.22
C ALA A 5 1.24 -5.06 4.74
N LEU A 6 0.30 -5.33 3.83
CA LEU A 6 -1.09 -5.67 4.17
C LEU A 6 -1.78 -4.59 5.03
N CYS A 7 -1.66 -3.33 4.62
CA CYS A 7 -2.23 -2.19 5.34
C CYS A 7 -3.76 -2.24 5.33
N GLU A 8 -4.39 -2.20 6.51
CA GLU A 8 -5.85 -2.30 6.68
C GLU A 8 -6.55 -0.94 6.88
N SER A 9 -5.86 0.18 6.65
CA SER A 9 -6.42 1.52 6.84
C SER A 9 -6.12 2.44 5.65
N PRO A 10 -7.14 2.82 4.86
CA PRO A 10 -7.00 3.81 3.78
C PRO A 10 -6.46 5.17 4.27
N ASP A 11 -6.83 5.57 5.49
CA ASP A 11 -6.37 6.83 6.11
C ASP A 11 -4.85 6.90 6.24
N THR A 12 -4.18 5.74 6.36
CA THR A 12 -2.71 5.70 6.43
C THR A 12 -2.06 6.16 5.12
N TYR A 13 -2.65 5.80 3.97
CA TYR A 13 -2.18 6.29 2.66
C TYR A 13 -2.47 7.77 2.51
N LYS A 14 -3.68 8.23 2.88
CA LYS A 14 -4.04 9.64 2.87
C LYS A 14 -3.01 10.49 3.63
N SER A 15 -2.76 10.16 4.90
CA SER A 15 -1.80 10.90 5.71
C SER A 15 -0.37 10.85 5.14
N ALA A 16 0.02 9.74 4.51
CA ALA A 16 1.33 9.64 3.86
C ALA A 16 1.43 10.52 2.61
N ILE A 17 0.36 10.64 1.83
CA ILE A 17 0.25 11.53 0.65
C ILE A 17 0.29 12.99 1.08
N GLU A 18 -0.50 13.37 2.09
CA GLU A 18 -0.49 14.73 2.66
C GLU A 18 0.91 15.11 3.18
N ASN A 19 1.57 14.21 3.90
CA ASN A 19 2.94 14.44 4.36
C ASN A 19 3.94 14.54 3.21
N SER A 20 3.73 13.79 2.13
CA SER A 20 4.58 13.88 0.94
C SER A 20 4.45 15.25 0.27
N ARG A 21 3.24 15.83 0.22
CA ARG A 21 3.02 17.20 -0.27
C ARG A 21 3.81 18.23 0.53
N LEU A 22 3.80 18.13 1.86
CA LEU A 22 4.58 19.02 2.74
C LEU A 22 6.09 18.94 2.45
N VAL A 23 6.59 17.75 2.13
CA VAL A 23 7.99 17.55 1.73
C VAL A 23 8.28 18.19 0.37
N PHE A 24 7.39 18.03 -0.60
CA PHE A 24 7.50 18.68 -1.91
C PHE A 24 7.55 20.21 -1.78
N ASP A 25 6.65 20.81 -1.01
CA ASP A 25 6.61 22.26 -0.80
C ASP A 25 7.87 22.75 -0.07
N SER A 26 8.42 21.94 0.83
CA SER A 26 9.71 22.22 1.44
C SER A 26 10.84 22.17 0.42
N ALA A 27 10.88 21.16 -0.44
CA ALA A 27 11.91 20.99 -1.46
C ALA A 27 11.91 22.16 -2.47
N GLU A 28 10.73 22.60 -2.92
CA GLU A 28 10.58 23.73 -3.84
C GLU A 28 11.13 25.03 -3.23
N ARG A 29 10.84 25.29 -1.95
CA ARG A 29 11.40 26.45 -1.22
C ARG A 29 12.93 26.44 -1.14
N HIS A 30 13.55 25.27 -1.29
CA HIS A 30 15.02 25.12 -1.32
C HIS A 30 15.56 25.01 -2.76
N GLY A 31 14.74 25.25 -3.78
CA GLY A 31 15.13 25.24 -5.19
C GLY A 31 15.19 23.86 -5.84
N TYR A 32 14.63 22.83 -5.20
CA TYR A 32 14.51 21.49 -5.79
C TYR A 32 13.16 21.31 -6.46
N LYS A 33 13.15 20.86 -7.72
CA LYS A 33 11.93 20.41 -8.41
C LYS A 33 11.84 18.89 -8.30
N LEU A 34 10.99 18.40 -7.40
CA LEU A 34 10.64 16.98 -7.34
C LEU A 34 9.60 16.67 -8.43
N SER A 35 9.63 15.44 -8.95
CA SER A 35 8.76 15.04 -10.06
C SER A 35 8.20 13.63 -9.91
N ILE A 36 8.46 12.92 -8.80
CA ILE A 36 8.00 11.55 -8.59
C ILE A 36 7.44 11.41 -7.18
N VAL A 37 6.22 10.88 -7.06
CA VAL A 37 5.65 10.39 -5.81
C VAL A 37 5.57 8.88 -5.90
N ASP A 38 6.34 8.22 -5.04
CA ASP A 38 6.25 6.78 -4.82
C ASP A 38 5.29 6.49 -3.66
N ILE A 39 4.16 5.83 -3.93
CA ILE A 39 3.17 5.47 -2.91
C ILE A 39 3.45 4.11 -2.25
N GLY A 40 4.51 3.42 -2.67
CA GLY A 40 4.98 2.16 -2.12
C GLY A 40 4.02 1.01 -2.34
N ALA A 41 3.99 0.10 -1.35
CA ALA A 41 3.20 -1.12 -1.35
C ALA A 41 2.19 -1.13 -0.19
N GLY A 42 1.61 -2.31 0.06
CA GLY A 42 0.71 -2.55 1.19
C GLY A 42 -0.67 -3.06 0.78
N PHE A 43 -0.93 -3.16 -0.52
CA PHE A 43 -2.19 -3.65 -1.06
C PHE A 43 -2.39 -5.15 -0.83
N PHE A 44 -3.65 -5.56 -0.62
CA PHE A 44 -4.05 -6.96 -0.56
C PHE A 44 -4.23 -7.54 -1.96
N GLY A 45 -3.68 -8.74 -2.20
CA GLY A 45 -3.76 -9.47 -3.47
C GLY A 45 -4.66 -10.71 -3.44
N THR A 46 -5.72 -10.72 -2.64
CA THR A 46 -6.65 -11.86 -2.53
C THR A 46 -8.09 -11.44 -2.81
N ALA A 47 -8.89 -12.38 -3.33
CA ALA A 47 -10.28 -12.12 -3.71
C ALA A 47 -11.15 -11.70 -2.52
N GLU A 48 -10.86 -12.19 -1.31
CA GLU A 48 -11.59 -11.84 -0.10
C GLU A 48 -11.42 -10.36 0.30
N LYS A 49 -10.36 -9.71 -0.19
CA LYS A 49 -10.02 -8.32 0.12
C LYS A 49 -10.21 -7.38 -1.07
N GLU A 50 -10.85 -7.82 -2.15
CA GLU A 50 -11.07 -7.00 -3.37
C GLU A 50 -11.86 -5.72 -3.08
N ASN A 51 -12.96 -5.82 -2.32
CA ASN A 51 -13.76 -4.63 -1.96
C ASN A 51 -12.94 -3.62 -1.15
N PHE A 52 -12.12 -4.11 -0.22
CA PHE A 52 -11.24 -3.26 0.56
C PHE A 52 -10.14 -2.63 -0.30
N PHE A 53 -9.60 -3.35 -1.28
CA PHE A 53 -8.65 -2.79 -2.25
C PHE A 53 -9.29 -1.65 -3.05
N CYS A 54 -10.54 -1.80 -3.51
CA CYS A 54 -11.28 -0.73 -4.20
C CYS A 54 -11.48 0.51 -3.31
N GLU A 55 -11.85 0.33 -2.04
CA GLU A 55 -11.97 1.42 -1.06
C GLU A 55 -10.64 2.16 -0.88
N LEU A 56 -9.55 1.41 -0.76
CA LEU A 56 -8.20 1.94 -0.60
C LEU A 56 -7.75 2.73 -1.83
N VAL A 57 -7.95 2.19 -3.03
CA VAL A 57 -7.64 2.89 -4.30
C VAL A 57 -8.47 4.17 -4.45
N THR A 58 -9.73 4.15 -4.03
CA THR A 58 -10.60 5.33 -4.07
C THR A 58 -10.04 6.45 -3.19
N GLU A 59 -9.65 6.14 -1.95
CA GLU A 59 -9.07 7.15 -1.05
C GLU A 59 -7.69 7.62 -1.50
N ILE A 60 -6.85 6.72 -2.05
CA ILE A 60 -5.56 7.09 -2.63
C ILE A 60 -5.74 8.07 -3.78
N ASN A 61 -6.61 7.76 -4.75
CA ASN A 61 -6.83 8.62 -5.92
C ASN A 61 -7.34 9.99 -5.49
N LYS A 62 -8.34 10.03 -4.59
CA LYS A 62 -8.83 11.28 -4.02
C LYS A 62 -7.72 12.09 -3.35
N SER A 63 -6.90 11.45 -2.52
CA SER A 63 -5.79 12.12 -1.82
C SER A 63 -4.73 12.65 -2.81
N LEU A 64 -4.44 11.89 -3.88
CA LEU A 64 -3.52 12.31 -4.93
C LEU A 64 -4.08 13.49 -5.72
N GLU A 65 -5.37 13.49 -6.06
CA GLU A 65 -6.03 14.63 -6.71
C GLU A 65 -5.98 15.87 -5.81
N GLU A 66 -6.31 15.74 -4.53
CA GLU A 66 -6.29 16.88 -3.59
C GLU A 66 -4.89 17.50 -3.41
N ASN A 67 -3.81 16.71 -3.54
CA ASN A 67 -2.45 17.15 -3.24
C ASN A 67 -1.54 17.37 -4.48
N PHE A 68 -1.84 16.74 -5.62
CA PHE A 68 -0.93 16.69 -6.77
C PHE A 68 -1.61 16.90 -8.14
N LEU A 69 -2.92 17.18 -8.23
CA LEU A 69 -3.67 17.27 -9.50
C LEU A 69 -3.08 18.20 -10.57
N ASN A 70 -2.47 19.32 -10.16
CA ASN A 70 -1.94 20.34 -11.10
C ASN A 70 -0.42 20.27 -11.26
N GLU A 71 0.22 19.23 -10.73
CA GLU A 71 1.67 19.09 -10.72
C GLU A 71 2.15 18.18 -11.84
N ASP A 72 3.30 18.50 -12.40
CA ASP A 72 4.00 17.64 -13.37
C ASP A 72 4.75 16.53 -12.60
N VAL A 73 3.98 15.62 -12.02
CA VAL A 73 4.45 14.57 -11.11
C VAL A 73 4.03 13.19 -11.61
N GLU A 74 5.01 12.30 -11.73
CA GLU A 74 4.82 10.88 -11.98
C GLU A 74 4.46 10.16 -10.68
N ILE A 75 3.37 9.40 -10.70
CA ILE A 75 2.97 8.55 -9.57
C ILE A 75 3.42 7.12 -9.86
N ILE A 76 4.22 6.55 -8.96
CA ILE A 76 4.63 5.14 -9.01
C ILE A 76 4.20 4.40 -7.74
N ALA A 77 4.10 3.08 -7.83
CA ALA A 77 3.83 2.19 -6.70
C ALA A 77 4.75 0.96 -6.78
N GLU A 78 4.92 0.29 -5.64
CA GLU A 78 5.81 -0.88 -5.48
C GLU A 78 5.02 -2.16 -5.10
N PRO A 79 3.98 -2.58 -5.85
CA PRO A 79 3.11 -3.68 -5.43
C PRO A 79 3.85 -5.02 -5.34
N GLY A 80 3.97 -5.55 -4.11
CA GLY A 80 4.51 -6.87 -3.83
C GLY A 80 3.41 -7.92 -3.64
N CYS A 81 2.91 -8.04 -2.40
CA CYS A 81 1.86 -9.02 -2.03
C CYS A 81 0.65 -8.96 -2.97
N TYR A 82 0.25 -7.78 -3.42
CA TYR A 82 -0.81 -7.61 -4.43
C TYR A 82 -0.69 -8.59 -5.61
N CYS A 83 0.52 -8.74 -6.16
CA CYS A 83 0.75 -9.51 -7.38
C CYS A 83 0.84 -11.03 -7.14
N VAL A 84 1.26 -11.46 -5.94
CA VAL A 84 1.69 -12.86 -5.71
C VAL A 84 0.96 -13.57 -4.57
N LEU A 85 0.20 -12.85 -3.74
CA LEU A 85 -0.35 -13.41 -2.50
C LEU A 85 -1.34 -14.56 -2.74
N SER A 86 -2.15 -14.49 -3.80
CA SER A 86 -3.08 -15.56 -4.21
C SER A 86 -2.52 -16.50 -5.29
N ALA A 87 -1.29 -16.26 -5.77
CA ALA A 87 -0.74 -17.00 -6.91
C ALA A 87 -0.22 -18.40 -6.54
N VAL A 88 0.02 -18.68 -5.26
CA VAL A 88 0.67 -19.91 -4.80
C VAL A 88 -0.17 -20.60 -3.73
N SER A 89 -0.36 -21.91 -3.88
CA SER A 89 -0.96 -22.78 -2.86
C SER A 89 0.09 -23.75 -2.33
N LEU A 90 0.30 -23.76 -1.01
CA LEU A 90 1.17 -24.73 -0.34
C LEU A 90 0.40 -26.00 0.01
N VAL A 91 0.78 -27.13 -0.59
CA VAL A 91 0.24 -28.45 -0.24
C VAL A 91 1.32 -29.23 0.50
N THR A 92 1.01 -29.71 1.71
CA THR A 92 1.95 -30.45 2.57
C THR A 92 1.28 -31.65 3.24
N SER A 93 2.06 -32.68 3.55
CA SER A 93 1.59 -33.90 4.21
C SER A 93 1.77 -33.83 5.72
N VAL A 94 0.81 -34.38 6.48
CA VAL A 94 0.97 -34.59 7.92
C VAL A 94 1.96 -35.73 8.16
N ILE A 95 3.14 -35.41 8.68
CA ILE A 95 4.22 -36.39 8.91
C ILE A 95 4.28 -36.92 10.35
N GLY A 96 3.42 -36.41 11.25
CA GLY A 96 3.36 -36.85 12.64
C GLY A 96 2.16 -36.27 13.37
N LYS A 97 1.66 -37.01 14.37
CA LYS A 97 0.55 -36.61 15.24
C LYS A 97 0.84 -37.07 16.66
N LYS A 98 0.68 -36.19 17.65
CA LYS A 98 0.80 -36.51 19.07
C LYS A 98 -0.56 -36.38 19.75
N THR A 99 -0.96 -37.38 20.52
CA THR A 99 -2.16 -37.33 21.37
C THR A 99 -1.76 -36.90 22.78
N VAL A 100 -2.46 -35.92 23.34
CA VAL A 100 -2.30 -35.49 24.73
C VAL A 100 -3.57 -35.91 25.49
N LEU A 101 -3.41 -36.70 26.55
CA LEU A 101 -4.51 -37.04 27.46
C LEU A 101 -4.69 -35.88 28.45
N GLN A 102 -5.91 -35.35 28.56
CA GLN A 102 -6.26 -34.43 29.65
C GLN A 102 -6.56 -35.25 30.90
N ASN A 103 -5.87 -34.93 32.00
CA ASN A 103 -6.15 -35.47 33.33
C ASN A 103 -7.34 -34.76 33.97
#